data_AF-A0A341EDH7-F1
#
_entry.id   AF-A0A341EDH7-F1
#
_cell.length_a   1.000
_cell.length_b   1.000
_cell.length_c   1.000
_cell.angle_alpha   90.00
_cell.angle_beta   90.00
_cell.angle_gamma   90.00
#
_symmetry.space_group_name_H-M   'P 1'
#
loop_
_entity.id
_entity.type
_entity.pdbx_description
1 polymer ?
#
loop_
_entity_poly.entity_id
_entity_poly.type
_entity_poly.pdbx_seq_one_letter_code
_entity_poly.pdbx_strand_id
1 'polypeptide(L)'
;MEAFLDTLGAVALIALVVVGLAAGAIAGAVAGRNRLLYLILGVVGAVALPFILAALGVTVVAAGGLLLLLVVAAIGAALVLALVAALRR
;
A
#
# COMPACT_ATOMS: atom_id res chain seq x y z
N MET A 1 20.00 -12.28 -16.84
CA MET A 1 19.70 -11.73 -15.50
C MET A 1 18.77 -10.52 -15.61
N GLU A 2 19.09 -9.55 -16.49
CA GLU A 2 18.29 -8.34 -16.68
C GLU A 2 16.82 -8.62 -17.03
N ALA A 3 16.55 -9.40 -18.09
CA ALA A 3 15.18 -9.73 -18.48
C ALA A 3 14.35 -10.44 -17.38
N PHE A 4 15.01 -11.20 -16.50
CA PHE A 4 14.34 -11.83 -15.35
C PHE A 4 13.93 -10.79 -14.30
N LEU A 5 14.84 -9.89 -13.94
CA LEU A 5 14.56 -8.81 -12.99
C LEU A 5 13.52 -7.82 -13.53
N ASP A 6 13.56 -7.50 -14.82
CA ASP A 6 12.56 -6.66 -15.47
C ASP A 6 11.16 -7.29 -15.42
N THR A 7 11.08 -8.58 -15.75
CA THR A 7 9.81 -9.32 -15.71
C THR A 7 9.28 -9.40 -14.27
N LEU A 8 10.16 -9.71 -13.30
CA LEU A 8 9.79 -9.77 -11.89
C LEU A 8 9.29 -8.42 -11.37
N GLY A 9 9.99 -7.33 -11.73
CA GLY A 9 9.61 -5.97 -11.38
C GLY A 9 8.25 -5.58 -11.96
N ALA A 10 8.01 -5.89 -13.24
CA ALA A 10 6.73 -5.65 -13.90
C ALA A 10 5.59 -6.44 -13.24
N VAL A 11 5.80 -7.73 -12.97
CA VAL A 11 4.81 -8.59 -12.30
C VAL A 11 4.51 -8.08 -10.90
N ALA A 12 5.53 -7.70 -10.13
CA ALA A 12 5.36 -7.14 -8.78
C ALA A 12 4.59 -5.82 -8.81
N LEU A 13 4.89 -4.92 -9.76
CA LEU A 13 4.17 -3.66 -9.93
C LEU A 13 2.70 -3.90 -10.28
N ILE A 14 2.43 -4.79 -11.24
CA ILE A 14 1.05 -5.14 -11.63
C ILE A 14 0.30 -5.71 -10.43
N ALA A 15 0.91 -6.63 -9.67
CA ALA A 15 0.32 -7.19 -8.47
C ALA A 15 0.00 -6.10 -7.43
N LEU A 16 0.92 -5.17 -7.18
CA LEU A 16 0.70 -4.03 -6.28
C LEU A 16 -0.46 -3.16 -6.73
N VAL A 17 -0.57 -2.85 -8.02
CA VAL A 17 -1.68 -2.08 -8.57
C VAL A 17 -3.00 -2.82 -8.38
N VAL A 18 -3.06 -4.12 -8.68
CA VAL A 18 -4.27 -4.94 -8.50
C VAL A 18 -4.68 -4.99 -7.03
N VAL A 19 -3.75 -5.20 -6.11
CA VAL A 19 -4.00 -5.19 -4.66
C VAL A 19 -4.49 -3.82 -4.19
N GLY A 20 -3.84 -2.74 -4.66
CA GLY A 20 -4.25 -1.37 -4.35
C GLY A 20 -5.66 -1.04 -4.85
N LEU A 21 -6.01 -1.46 -6.06
CA LEU A 21 -7.35 -1.32 -6.62
C LEU A 21 -8.38 -2.13 -5.82
N ALA A 22 -8.07 -3.38 -5.45
CA ALA A 22 -8.96 -4.21 -4.65
C ALA A 22 -9.21 -3.60 -3.27
N ALA A 23 -8.15 -3.17 -2.58
CA ALA A 23 -8.24 -2.50 -1.28
C ALA A 23 -9.02 -1.19 -1.37
N GLY A 24 -8.73 -0.36 -2.38
CA GLY A 24 -9.44 0.89 -2.65
C GLY A 24 -10.92 0.68 -2.99
N ALA A 25 -11.24 -0.37 -3.74
CA ALA A 25 -12.62 -0.73 -4.07
C ALA A 25 -13.42 -1.14 -2.83
N ILE A 26 -12.80 -1.92 -1.94
CA ILE A 26 -13.39 -2.32 -0.65
C ILE A 26 -13.60 -1.08 0.23
N ALA A 27 -12.57 -0.25 0.40
CA ALA A 27 -12.66 0.98 1.19
C ALA A 27 -13.74 1.93 0.66
N GLY A 28 -13.82 2.10 -0.66
CA GLY A 28 -14.84 2.92 -1.31
C GLY A 28 -16.26 2.36 -1.17
N ALA A 29 -16.42 1.02 -1.17
CA ALA A 29 -17.70 0.37 -0.92
C ALA A 29 -18.17 0.55 0.54
N VAL A 30 -17.25 0.46 1.51
CA VAL A 30 -17.54 0.65 2.93
C VAL A 30 -17.83 2.12 3.26
N ALA A 31 -17.07 3.05 2.70
CA ALA A 31 -17.17 4.47 3.00
C ALA A 31 -18.35 5.18 2.31
N GLY A 32 -19.02 4.55 1.33
CA GLY A 32 -20.22 5.06 0.66
C GLY A 32 -20.03 6.36 -0.16
N ARG A 33 -18.80 6.84 -0.34
CA ARG A 33 -18.48 8.14 -0.97
C ARG A 33 -17.39 7.98 -2.04
N ASN A 34 -17.50 8.76 -3.12
CA ASN A 34 -16.54 8.97 -4.22
C ASN A 34 -15.53 7.82 -4.45
N ARG A 35 -16.05 6.70 -4.98
CA ARG A 35 -15.34 5.43 -5.16
C ARG A 35 -14.01 5.58 -5.92
N LEU A 36 -13.94 6.55 -6.84
CA LEU A 36 -12.73 6.83 -7.61
C LEU A 36 -11.57 7.33 -6.74
N LEU A 37 -11.83 8.17 -5.75
CA LEU A 37 -10.78 8.65 -4.84
C LEU A 37 -10.17 7.50 -4.04
N TYR A 38 -11.00 6.56 -3.56
CA TYR A 38 -10.52 5.41 -2.81
C TYR A 38 -9.71 4.43 -3.69
N LEU A 39 -10.06 4.28 -4.97
CA LEU A 39 -9.25 3.50 -5.92
C LEU A 39 -7.86 4.10 -6.11
N ILE A 40 -7.80 5.42 -6.37
CA ILE A 40 -6.52 6.13 -6.55
C ILE A 40 -5.68 6.03 -5.27
N LEU A 41 -6.28 6.29 -4.11
CA LEU A 41 -5.62 6.17 -2.81
C LEU A 41 -5.14 4.76 -2.51
N GLY A 42 -5.91 3.74 -2.90
CA GLY A 42 -5.52 2.34 -2.73
C GLY A 42 -4.27 2.00 -3.55
N VAL A 43 -4.19 2.42 -4.81
CA VAL A 43 -3.00 2.22 -5.65
C VAL A 43 -1.81 3.03 -5.14
N VAL A 44 -2.00 4.31 -4.85
CA VAL A 44 -0.94 5.18 -4.33
C VAL A 44 -0.41 4.64 -3.00
N GLY A 45 -1.29 4.24 -2.09
CA GLY A 45 -0.92 3.64 -0.82
C GLY A 45 -0.15 2.33 -0.98
N ALA A 46 -0.63 1.41 -1.84
CA ALA A 46 0.05 0.15 -2.11
C ALA A 46 1.45 0.34 -2.69
N VAL A 47 1.61 1.24 -3.66
CA VAL A 47 2.90 1.53 -4.29
C VAL A 47 3.83 2.26 -3.34
N ALA A 48 3.33 3.21 -2.54
CA ALA A 48 4.17 3.99 -1.61
C ALA A 48 4.62 3.18 -0.38
N LEU A 49 3.81 2.24 0.10
CA LEU A 49 4.07 1.45 1.30
C LEU A 49 5.48 0.82 1.33
N PRO A 50 5.93 0.05 0.31
CA PRO A 50 7.26 -0.57 0.35
C PRO A 50 8.40 0.45 0.49
N PHE A 51 8.31 1.61 -0.15
CA PHE A 51 9.32 2.67 -0.02
C PHE A 51 9.33 3.30 1.37
N ILE A 52 8.14 3.50 1.95
CA ILE A 52 8.03 4.06 3.30
C ILE A 52 8.58 3.07 4.33
N LEU A 53 8.25 1.78 4.21
CA LEU A 53 8.79 0.74 5.07
C LEU A 53 10.31 0.60 4.94
N ALA A 54 10.83 0.67 3.71
CA ALA A 54 12.27 0.70 3.47
C ALA A 54 12.94 1.92 4.11
N ALA A 55 12.34 3.11 3.99
CA ALA A 55 12.84 4.35 4.62
C ALA A 55 12.83 4.28 6.15
N LEU A 56 11.87 3.54 6.73
CA LEU A 56 11.79 3.27 8.17
C LEU A 56 12.75 2.15 8.64
N GLY A 57 13.55 1.58 7.73
CA GLY A 57 14.46 0.46 8.03
C GLY A 57 13.77 -0.89 8.23
N VAL A 58 12.48 -0.98 7.89
CA VAL A 58 11.68 -2.20 8.01
C VAL A 58 11.88 -3.06 6.75
N THR A 59 12.97 -3.83 6.76
CA THR A 59 13.38 -4.64 5.60
C THR A 59 12.98 -6.11 5.70
N VAL A 60 12.77 -6.64 6.93
CA VAL A 60 12.37 -8.03 7.15
C VAL A 60 11.25 -8.10 8.17
N VAL A 61 10.01 -7.87 7.73
CA VAL A 61 8.82 -8.05 8.58
C VAL A 61 8.70 -9.52 9.04
N ALA A 62 9.14 -10.46 8.20
CA ALA A 62 9.05 -11.90 8.45
C ALA A 62 9.89 -12.40 9.65
N ALA A 63 10.93 -11.67 10.07
CA ALA A 63 11.75 -12.01 11.22
C ALA A 63 11.19 -11.45 12.54
N GLY A 64 10.31 -10.45 12.48
CA GLY A 64 9.84 -9.68 13.65
C GLY A 64 8.64 -10.27 14.40
N GLY A 65 8.05 -11.37 13.91
CA GLY A 65 6.86 -11.98 14.51
C GLY A 65 5.59 -11.11 14.44
N LEU A 66 4.51 -11.56 15.07
CA LEU A 66 3.18 -10.92 14.99
C LEU A 66 3.17 -9.46 15.48
N LEU A 67 3.96 -9.13 16.51
CA LEU A 67 3.99 -7.77 17.07
C LEU A 67 4.55 -6.75 16.07
N LEU A 68 5.65 -7.08 15.38
CA LEU A 68 6.22 -6.19 14.38
C LEU A 68 5.28 -6.01 13.19
N LEU A 69 4.56 -7.06 12.80
CA LEU A 69 3.55 -7.00 11.75
C LEU A 69 2.40 -6.03 12.12
N LEU A 70 1.95 -6.03 13.37
CA LEU A 70 0.92 -5.08 13.84
C LEU A 70 1.41 -3.64 13.81
N VAL A 71 2.65 -3.37 14.23
CA VAL A 71 3.24 -2.03 14.18
C VAL A 71 3.32 -1.54 12.74
N VAL A 72 3.78 -2.38 11.81
CA VAL A 72 3.87 -2.07 10.38
C VAL A 72 2.50 -1.79 9.79
N ALA A 73 1.50 -2.60 10.12
CA ALA A 73 0.12 -2.39 9.69
C ALA A 73 -0.45 -1.07 10.24
N ALA A 74 -0.18 -0.74 11.50
CA ALA A 74 -0.62 0.52 12.12
C ALA A 74 0.01 1.74 11.44
N ILE A 75 1.32 1.69 11.14
CA ILE A 75 2.01 2.76 10.40
C ILE A 75 1.41 2.91 8.99
N GLY A 76 1.23 1.80 8.26
CA GLY A 76 0.62 1.80 6.94
C GLY A 76 -0.79 2.41 6.95
N ALA A 77 -1.62 2.04 7.93
CA ALA A 77 -2.95 2.61 8.11
C ALA A 77 -2.90 4.11 8.42
N ALA A 78 -2.02 4.54 9.33
CA ALA A 78 -1.86 5.95 9.68
C ALA A 78 -1.46 6.81 8.48
N LEU A 79 -0.55 6.31 7.62
CA LEU A 79 -0.13 6.99 6.40
C LEU A 79 -1.27 7.15 5.40
N VAL A 80 -2.07 6.09 5.19
CA VAL A 80 -3.25 6.15 4.32
C VAL A 80 -4.28 7.16 4.86
N LEU A 81 -4.52 7.18 6.17
CA LEU A 81 -5.41 8.15 6.81
C LEU A 81 -4.89 9.59 6.65
N ALA A 82 -3.59 9.81 6.81
CA ALA A 82 -2.96 11.12 6.62
C ALA A 82 -3.09 11.60 5.16
N LEU A 83 -2.89 10.71 4.18
CA LEU A 83 -3.08 11.00 2.76
C LEU A 83 -4.53 11.41 2.45
N VAL A 84 -5.51 10.64 2.97
CA VAL A 84 -6.94 10.97 2.81
C VAL A 84 -7.25 12.33 3.44
N ALA A 85 -6.72 12.60 4.62
CA ALA A 85 -6.94 13.86 5.32
C ALA A 85 -6.34 15.05 4.57
N ALA A 86 -5.16 14.89 3.97
CA ALA A 86 -4.52 15.92 3.16
C ALA A 86 -5.31 16.23 1.87
N LEU A 87 -5.88 15.22 1.21
CA LEU A 87 -6.66 15.39 -0.03
C LEU A 87 -8.09 15.90 0.18
N ARG A 88 -8.61 15.86 1.42
CA ARG A 88 -9.95 16.37 1.77
C ARG A 88 -9.95 17.85 2.18
N ARG A 89 -8.78 18.44 2.42
CA ARG A 89 -8.62 19.88 2.68
C ARG A 89 -8.56 20.65 1.37
#